data_AF-A0A523QE44-F1
#
_entry.id   AF-A0A523QE44-F1
#
_cell.length_a   1.000
_cell.length_b   1.000
_cell.length_c   1.000
_cell.angle_alpha   90.00
_cell.angle_beta   90.00
_cell.angle_gamma   90.00
#
_symmetry.space_group_name_H-M   'P 1'
#
loop_
_entity.id
_entity.type
_entity.pdbx_description
1 polymer ?
#
loop_
_entity_poly.entity_id
_entity_poly.type
_entity_poly.pdbx_seq_one_letter_code
_entity_poly.pdbx_strand_id
1 'polypeptide(L)'
;MLEEIIFALGVFAFGLSALYLISIFRAQILRGWKRGMAKLWGVGAPERVLAKRIKLFILIGIVLIIFNKLILSRYGLPNFELIIPTLVVIGCISLSCGDDKFGRYLTRYFVVIALLSILLLDVAGWGLHPIYAFTWLGFLICWMFAMRMKISPFGRFRSVLYRAMFTGAVAILMFDVFTAFGAWMLWYPRSLAGLGLAYLAQAPFTLYHLTSLVFVPPLVGLGKALLKVPIAAPVAVRVRARVERTTWR
;
A
#
# COMPACT_ATOMS: atom_id res chain seq x y z
N MET A 1 -27.75 -51.80 26.61
CA MET A 1 -26.40 -52.36 26.37
C MET A 1 -25.98 -52.38 24.90
N LEU A 2 -26.56 -53.22 24.01
CA LEU A 2 -26.10 -53.28 22.61
C LEU A 2 -26.34 -51.97 21.83
N GLU A 3 -27.51 -51.34 21.99
CA GLU A 3 -27.84 -50.07 21.33
C GLU A 3 -26.94 -48.92 21.80
N GLU A 4 -26.60 -48.87 23.09
CA GLU A 4 -25.69 -47.87 23.66
C GLU A 4 -24.26 -48.03 23.14
N ILE A 5 -23.81 -49.28 22.96
CA ILE A 5 -22.50 -49.59 22.36
C ILE A 5 -22.48 -49.14 20.88
N ILE A 6 -23.54 -49.43 20.12
CA ILE A 6 -23.66 -49.01 18.71
C ILE A 6 -23.69 -47.48 18.61
N PHE A 7 -24.43 -46.80 19.49
CA PHE A 7 -24.49 -45.34 19.51
C PHE A 7 -23.13 -44.72 19.86
N ALA A 8 -22.44 -45.23 20.89
CA ALA A 8 -21.11 -44.77 21.28
C ALA A 8 -20.07 -44.98 20.16
N LEU A 9 -20.11 -46.12 19.47
CA LEU A 9 -19.27 -46.40 18.30
C LEU A 9 -19.58 -45.45 17.13
N GLY A 10 -20.87 -45.15 16.90
CA GLY A 10 -21.30 -44.20 15.88
C GLY A 10 -20.79 -42.77 16.14
N VAL A 11 -20.91 -42.28 17.37
CA VAL A 11 -20.39 -40.97 17.78
C VAL A 11 -18.86 -40.91 17.67
N PHE A 12 -18.17 -41.98 18.08
CA PHE A 12 -16.71 -42.07 17.98
C PHE A 12 -16.23 -42.10 16.51
N ALA A 13 -16.89 -42.89 15.66
CA ALA A 13 -16.59 -42.95 14.22
C ALA A 13 -16.86 -41.62 13.51
N PHE A 14 -17.94 -40.91 13.89
CA PHE A 14 -18.23 -39.58 13.39
C PHE A 14 -17.16 -38.56 13.81
N GLY A 15 -16.75 -38.57 15.09
CA GLY A 15 -15.67 -37.72 15.60
C GLY A 15 -14.33 -37.94 14.87
N LEU A 16 -13.96 -39.20 14.65
CA LEU A 16 -12.76 -39.56 13.87
C LEU A 16 -12.86 -39.07 12.41
N SER A 17 -14.03 -39.21 11.78
CA SER A 17 -14.26 -38.77 10.41
C SER A 17 -14.19 -37.24 10.27
N ALA A 18 -14.73 -36.50 11.25
CA ALA A 18 -14.66 -35.04 11.30
C ALA A 18 -13.21 -34.55 11.47
N LEU A 19 -12.44 -35.17 12.37
CA LEU A 19 -11.01 -34.85 12.56
C LEU A 19 -10.19 -35.15 11.31
N TYR A 20 -10.47 -36.26 10.62
CA TYR A 20 -9.82 -36.61 9.37
C TYR A 20 -10.10 -35.58 8.26
N LEU A 21 -11.36 -35.16 8.11
CA LEU A 21 -11.76 -34.11 7.16
C LEU A 21 -11.09 -32.76 7.46
N ILE A 22 -11.04 -32.35 8.73
CA ILE A 22 -10.34 -31.12 9.15
C ILE A 22 -8.84 -31.21 8.78
N SER A 23 -8.21 -32.38 8.95
CA SER A 23 -6.80 -32.58 8.59
C SER A 23 -6.58 -32.44 7.07
N ILE A 24 -7.48 -32.98 6.24
CA ILE A 24 -7.40 -32.90 4.77
C ILE A 24 -7.58 -31.45 4.32
N PHE A 25 -8.59 -30.75 4.84
CA PHE A 25 -8.83 -29.33 4.53
C PHE A 25 -7.64 -28.47 4.92
N ARG A 26 -7.10 -28.67 6.13
CA ARG A 26 -5.87 -27.98 6.58
C ARG A 26 -4.70 -28.27 5.65
N ALA A 27 -4.50 -29.52 5.23
CA ALA A 27 -3.42 -29.90 4.31
C ALA A 27 -3.62 -29.33 2.90
N GLN A 28 -4.85 -29.24 2.39
CA GLN A 28 -5.14 -28.61 1.10
C GLN A 28 -4.93 -27.10 1.15
N ILE A 29 -5.42 -26.42 2.19
CA ILE A 29 -5.18 -24.98 2.42
C ILE A 29 -3.68 -24.71 2.52
N LEU A 30 -2.94 -25.48 3.31
CA LEU A 30 -1.49 -25.33 3.46
C LEU A 30 -0.74 -25.59 2.14
N ARG A 31 -1.16 -26.58 1.33
CA ARG A 31 -0.58 -26.84 0.01
C ARG A 31 -0.87 -25.71 -0.98
N GLY A 32 -2.12 -25.22 -1.01
CA GLY A 32 -2.52 -24.06 -1.81
C GLY A 32 -1.74 -22.81 -1.41
N TRP A 33 -1.61 -22.57 -0.10
CA TRP A 33 -0.82 -21.50 0.48
C TRP A 33 0.66 -21.62 0.11
N LYS A 34 1.28 -22.80 0.27
CA LYS A 34 2.68 -23.03 -0.14
C LYS A 34 2.90 -22.78 -1.63
N ARG A 35 2.01 -23.25 -2.50
CA ARG A 35 2.10 -23.00 -3.95
C ARG A 35 1.91 -21.52 -4.29
N GLY A 36 0.93 -20.85 -3.68
CA GLY A 36 0.69 -19.42 -3.85
C GLY A 36 1.88 -18.57 -3.38
N MET A 37 2.40 -18.90 -2.19
CA MET A 37 3.61 -18.28 -1.63
C MET A 37 4.84 -18.54 -2.50
N ALA A 38 5.06 -19.75 -3.00
CA ALA A 38 6.16 -20.03 -3.93
C ALA A 38 6.06 -19.20 -5.21
N LYS A 39 4.85 -19.02 -5.75
CA LYS A 39 4.58 -18.20 -6.96
C LYS A 39 4.76 -16.69 -6.72
N LEU A 40 4.56 -16.22 -5.48
CA LEU A 40 4.78 -14.83 -5.05
C LEU A 40 6.24 -14.57 -4.66
N TRP A 41 6.92 -15.56 -4.08
CA TRP A 41 8.19 -15.36 -3.40
C TRP A 41 9.42 -15.93 -4.11
N GLY A 42 9.32 -16.90 -5.04
CA GLY A 42 10.55 -17.59 -5.46
C GLY A 42 10.62 -18.35 -6.79
N VAL A 43 9.61 -18.30 -7.68
CA VAL A 43 9.69 -19.05 -8.95
C VAL A 43 9.50 -18.14 -10.16
N GLY A 44 10.59 -17.83 -10.86
CA GLY A 44 10.60 -17.09 -12.13
C GLY A 44 11.72 -16.04 -12.23
N ALA A 45 11.81 -15.37 -13.38
CA ALA A 45 12.76 -14.27 -13.60
C ALA A 45 12.61 -13.19 -12.51
N PRO A 46 13.73 -12.66 -11.94
CA PRO A 46 13.71 -11.67 -10.86
C PRO A 46 12.80 -10.47 -11.13
N GLU A 47 12.75 -10.01 -12.38
CA GLU A 47 11.90 -8.91 -12.85
C GLU A 47 10.40 -9.19 -12.66
N ARG A 48 9.95 -10.42 -13.00
CA ARG A 48 8.55 -10.82 -12.83
C ARG A 48 8.18 -10.93 -11.36
N VAL A 49 9.10 -11.41 -10.52
CA VAL A 49 8.90 -11.47 -9.06
C VAL A 49 8.80 -10.05 -8.49
N LEU A 50 9.72 -9.16 -8.87
CA LEU A 50 9.71 -7.76 -8.44
C LEU A 50 8.41 -7.06 -8.83
N ALA A 51 7.97 -7.20 -10.09
CA ALA A 51 6.71 -6.62 -10.57
C ALA A 51 5.50 -7.09 -9.75
N LYS A 52 5.39 -8.38 -9.44
CA LYS A 52 4.30 -8.90 -8.58
C LYS A 52 4.35 -8.30 -7.18
N ARG A 53 5.53 -8.14 -6.60
CA ARG A 53 5.68 -7.60 -5.25
C ARG A 53 5.43 -6.09 -5.18
N ILE A 54 5.75 -5.34 -6.24
CA ILE A 54 5.28 -3.95 -6.41
C ILE A 54 3.75 -3.91 -6.44
N LYS A 55 3.10 -4.76 -7.25
CA LYS A 55 1.62 -4.83 -7.31
C LYS A 55 1.00 -5.15 -5.94
N LEU A 56 1.63 -6.05 -5.17
CA LEU A 56 1.20 -6.37 -3.81
C LEU A 56 1.36 -5.19 -2.85
N PHE A 57 2.49 -4.48 -2.90
CA PHE A 57 2.73 -3.28 -2.09
C PHE A 57 1.69 -2.20 -2.36
N ILE A 58 1.39 -1.97 -3.64
CA ILE A 58 0.36 -1.07 -4.13
C ILE A 58 -1.02 -1.45 -3.58
N LEU A 59 -1.40 -2.73 -3.67
CA LEU A 59 -2.69 -3.23 -3.16
C LEU A 59 -2.81 -3.04 -1.65
N ILE A 60 -1.75 -3.35 -0.89
CA ILE A 60 -1.72 -3.12 0.56
C ILE A 60 -1.94 -1.64 0.86
N GLY A 61 -1.30 -0.73 0.10
CA GLY A 61 -1.52 0.70 0.22
C GLY A 61 -2.99 1.11 0.05
N ILE A 62 -3.68 0.63 -0.99
CA ILE A 62 -5.12 0.88 -1.17
C ILE A 62 -5.93 0.41 0.04
N VAL A 63 -5.68 -0.82 0.49
CA VAL A 63 -6.42 -1.40 1.63
C VAL A 63 -6.20 -0.58 2.89
N LEU A 64 -4.97 -0.15 3.16
CA LEU A 64 -4.66 0.70 4.31
C LEU A 64 -5.39 2.04 4.24
N ILE A 65 -5.43 2.67 3.07
CA ILE A 65 -6.15 3.94 2.89
C ILE A 65 -7.66 3.76 3.13
N ILE A 66 -8.27 2.74 2.51
CA ILE A 66 -9.69 2.41 2.69
C ILE A 66 -9.99 2.17 4.18
N PHE A 67 -9.15 1.38 4.83
CA PHE A 67 -9.31 1.04 6.25
C PHE A 67 -9.19 2.28 7.15
N ASN A 68 -8.20 3.14 6.92
CA ASN A 68 -8.05 4.41 7.64
C ASN A 68 -9.30 5.28 7.48
N LYS A 69 -9.86 5.37 6.27
CA LYS A 69 -11.07 6.16 6.01
C LYS A 69 -12.32 5.60 6.68
N LEU A 70 -12.48 4.27 6.67
CA LEU A 70 -13.60 3.59 7.35
C LEU A 70 -13.54 3.74 8.87
N ILE A 71 -12.34 3.73 9.46
CA ILE A 71 -12.19 4.01 10.90
C ILE A 71 -12.56 5.46 11.20
N LEU A 72 -12.09 6.40 10.38
CA LEU A 72 -12.36 7.82 10.58
C LEU A 72 -13.87 8.11 10.55
N SER A 73 -14.59 7.56 9.58
CA SER A 73 -16.04 7.78 9.45
C SER A 73 -16.85 7.20 10.61
N ARG A 74 -16.34 6.17 11.30
CA ARG A 74 -17.06 5.47 12.37
C ARG A 74 -16.71 5.94 13.78
N TYR A 75 -15.46 6.32 14.02
CA TYR A 75 -14.95 6.57 15.38
C TYR A 75 -14.53 8.01 15.66
N GLY A 76 -14.60 8.91 14.67
CA GLY A 76 -14.32 10.34 14.89
C GLY A 76 -12.90 10.62 15.39
N LEU A 77 -11.95 9.74 15.09
CA LEU A 77 -10.54 9.93 15.43
C LEU A 77 -10.00 11.20 14.75
N PRO A 78 -8.88 11.80 15.25
CA PRO A 78 -8.21 12.87 14.54
C PRO A 78 -7.95 12.45 13.08
N ASN A 79 -8.22 13.33 12.12
CA ASN A 79 -8.08 13.05 10.69
C ASN A 79 -6.61 12.89 10.28
N PHE A 80 -6.03 11.76 10.66
CA PHE A 80 -4.71 11.33 10.22
C PHE A 80 -4.82 10.86 8.77
N GLU A 81 -4.50 11.76 7.85
CA GLU A 81 -4.57 11.49 6.42
C GLU A 81 -3.48 10.50 5.97
N LEU A 82 -3.79 9.20 5.97
CA LEU A 82 -2.88 8.17 5.48
C LEU A 82 -2.73 8.18 3.96
N ILE A 83 -3.66 8.82 3.25
CA ILE A 83 -3.69 8.86 1.79
C ILE A 83 -2.46 9.55 1.20
N ILE A 84 -2.10 10.75 1.65
CA ILE A 84 -0.95 11.49 1.09
C ILE A 84 0.37 10.73 1.32
N PRO A 85 0.72 10.28 2.54
CA PRO A 85 1.91 9.45 2.77
C PRO A 85 1.95 8.20 1.89
N THR A 86 0.81 7.53 1.71
CA THR A 86 0.74 6.30 0.90
C THR A 86 0.94 6.60 -0.59
N LEU A 87 0.26 7.63 -1.12
CA LEU A 87 0.44 8.10 -2.49
C LEU A 87 1.88 8.53 -2.77
N VAL A 88 2.51 9.22 -1.81
CA VAL A 88 3.90 9.68 -1.93
C VAL A 88 4.87 8.51 -1.92
N VAL A 89 4.79 7.62 -0.93
CA VAL A 89 5.73 6.49 -0.83
C VAL A 89 5.59 5.57 -2.04
N ILE A 90 4.36 5.22 -2.43
CA ILE A 90 4.13 4.41 -3.62
C ILE A 90 4.56 5.16 -4.88
N GLY A 91 4.21 6.42 -5.04
CA GLY A 91 4.59 7.23 -6.21
C GLY A 91 6.11 7.36 -6.37
N CYS A 92 6.84 7.54 -5.27
CA CYS A 92 8.29 7.63 -5.26
C CYS A 92 9.00 6.30 -5.54
N ILE A 93 8.46 5.18 -5.03
CA ILE A 93 9.13 3.87 -5.03
C ILE A 93 8.66 2.97 -6.19
N SER A 94 7.46 3.21 -6.73
CA SER A 94 6.91 2.40 -7.81
C SER A 94 7.74 2.56 -9.07
N LEU A 95 8.57 1.55 -9.34
CA LEU A 95 9.25 1.40 -10.62
C LEU A 95 8.21 0.97 -11.66
N SER A 96 8.30 1.51 -12.87
CA SER A 96 7.58 0.99 -14.04
C SER A 96 8.14 -0.39 -14.41
N CYS A 97 7.82 -1.41 -13.62
CA CYS A 97 8.29 -2.77 -13.82
C CYS A 97 7.16 -3.63 -14.39
N GLY A 98 7.23 -3.95 -15.69
CA GLY A 98 6.40 -5.00 -16.27
C GLY A 98 6.27 -4.96 -17.79
N ASP A 99 6.64 -6.06 -18.44
CA ASP A 99 6.34 -6.33 -19.85
C ASP A 99 4.87 -6.74 -20.10
N ASP A 100 4.11 -7.04 -19.05
CA ASP A 100 2.71 -7.45 -19.18
C ASP A 100 1.75 -6.25 -19.33
N LYS A 101 0.83 -6.32 -20.31
CA LYS A 101 -0.18 -5.26 -20.58
C LYS A 101 -1.00 -4.90 -19.32
N PHE A 102 -1.35 -5.90 -18.51
CA PHE A 102 -2.11 -5.73 -17.26
C PHE A 102 -1.30 -5.04 -16.16
N GLY A 103 -0.01 -5.36 -16.01
CA GLY A 103 0.88 -4.71 -15.05
C GLY A 103 1.14 -3.24 -15.36
N ARG A 104 1.27 -2.89 -16.64
CA ARG A 104 1.31 -1.49 -17.08
C ARG A 104 0.00 -0.77 -16.77
N TYR A 105 -1.14 -1.42 -16.99
CA TYR A 105 -2.44 -0.87 -16.64
C TYR A 105 -2.55 -0.62 -15.13
N LEU A 106 -2.29 -1.62 -14.29
CA LEU A 106 -2.42 -1.48 -12.84
C LEU A 106 -1.48 -0.40 -12.26
N THR A 107 -0.24 -0.31 -12.74
CA THR A 107 0.69 0.73 -12.30
C THR A 107 0.26 2.13 -12.79
N ARG A 108 -0.32 2.22 -13.99
CA ARG A 108 -0.78 3.46 -14.61
C ARG A 108 -2.09 3.99 -14.02
N TYR A 109 -3.01 3.09 -13.66
CA TYR A 109 -4.35 3.41 -13.18
C TYR A 109 -4.55 3.15 -11.68
N PHE A 110 -3.53 2.67 -10.96
CA PHE A 110 -3.58 2.46 -9.51
C PHE A 110 -4.15 3.67 -8.78
N VAL A 111 -3.66 4.87 -9.10
CA VAL A 111 -4.10 6.08 -8.43
C VAL A 111 -5.53 6.44 -8.79
N VAL A 112 -5.95 6.19 -10.02
CA VAL A 112 -7.37 6.35 -10.39
C VAL A 112 -8.24 5.41 -9.56
N ILE A 113 -7.84 4.15 -9.39
CA ILE A 113 -8.57 3.16 -8.58
C ILE A 113 -8.58 3.56 -7.10
N ALA A 114 -7.43 3.94 -6.55
CA ALA A 114 -7.30 4.36 -5.16
C ALA A 114 -8.15 5.61 -4.88
N LEU A 115 -8.03 6.65 -5.70
CA LEU A 115 -8.80 7.88 -5.56
C LEU A 115 -10.30 7.63 -5.75
N LEU A 116 -10.70 6.84 -6.75
CA LEU A 116 -12.10 6.48 -6.96
C LEU A 116 -12.68 5.72 -5.76
N SER A 117 -11.93 4.78 -5.19
CA SER A 117 -12.38 4.02 -4.02
C SER A 117 -12.67 4.94 -2.83
N ILE A 118 -11.82 5.93 -2.59
CA ILE A 118 -11.98 6.87 -1.48
C ILE A 118 -13.09 7.86 -1.79
N LEU A 119 -13.23 8.30 -3.05
CA LEU A 119 -14.33 9.18 -3.47
C LEU A 119 -15.68 8.53 -3.22
N LEU A 120 -15.83 7.26 -3.57
CA LEU A 120 -17.05 6.51 -3.30
C LEU A 120 -17.34 6.42 -1.80
N LEU A 121 -16.30 6.26 -0.96
CA LEU A 121 -16.45 6.25 0.49
C LEU A 121 -16.81 7.63 1.06
N ASP A 122 -16.20 8.70 0.55
CA ASP A 122 -16.51 10.09 0.94
C ASP A 122 -17.93 10.48 0.57
N VAL A 123 -18.37 10.12 -0.63
CA VAL A 123 -19.75 10.37 -1.08
C VAL A 123 -20.74 9.51 -0.29
N ALA A 124 -20.43 8.25 -0.03
CA ALA A 124 -21.30 7.38 0.75
C ALA A 124 -21.39 7.78 2.24
N GLY A 125 -20.28 8.26 2.81
CA GLY A 125 -20.20 8.61 4.23
C GLY A 125 -20.72 10.01 4.53
N TRP A 126 -20.33 11.00 3.72
CA TRP A 126 -20.55 12.43 4.01
C TRP A 126 -21.41 13.15 2.95
N GLY A 127 -21.83 12.46 1.88
CA GLY A 127 -22.55 13.07 0.77
C GLY A 127 -21.64 13.79 -0.23
N LEU A 128 -22.23 14.38 -1.27
CA LEU A 128 -21.48 15.08 -2.31
C LEU A 128 -21.22 16.54 -1.89
N HIS A 129 -19.93 16.91 -1.72
CA HIS A 129 -19.53 18.27 -1.34
C HIS A 129 -18.73 18.96 -2.45
N PRO A 130 -18.94 20.26 -2.72
CA PRO A 130 -18.20 20.97 -3.77
C PRO A 130 -16.67 20.98 -3.58
N ILE A 131 -16.20 20.96 -2.32
CA ILE A 131 -14.77 20.96 -1.99
C ILE A 131 -14.04 19.73 -2.52
N TYR A 132 -14.77 18.62 -2.75
CA TYR A 132 -14.22 17.38 -3.25
C TYR A 132 -13.43 17.59 -4.55
N ALA A 133 -13.90 18.46 -5.45
CA ALA A 133 -13.17 18.75 -6.69
C ALA A 133 -11.71 19.19 -6.42
N PHE A 134 -11.49 20.03 -5.40
CA PHE A 134 -10.17 20.49 -5.00
C PHE A 134 -9.39 19.42 -4.23
N THR A 135 -10.05 18.67 -3.36
CA THR A 135 -9.42 17.56 -2.62
C THR A 135 -8.88 16.48 -3.57
N TRP A 136 -9.69 16.00 -4.52
CA TRP A 136 -9.28 14.95 -5.47
C TRP A 136 -8.17 15.40 -6.40
N LEU A 137 -8.28 16.64 -6.91
CA LEU A 137 -7.25 17.21 -7.75
C LEU A 137 -5.95 17.46 -6.96
N GLY A 138 -6.06 17.85 -5.68
CA GLY A 138 -4.93 17.97 -4.76
C GLY A 138 -4.19 16.64 -4.57
N PHE A 139 -4.92 15.53 -4.36
CA PHE A 139 -4.29 14.21 -4.27
C PHE A 139 -3.60 13.80 -5.58
N LEU A 140 -4.19 14.13 -6.73
CA LEU A 140 -3.58 13.90 -8.03
C LEU A 140 -2.27 14.69 -8.18
N ILE A 141 -2.25 15.95 -7.75
CA ILE A 141 -1.04 16.79 -7.72
C ILE A 141 0.05 16.14 -6.86
N CYS A 142 -0.29 15.70 -5.65
CA CYS A 142 0.65 15.04 -4.73
C CYS A 142 1.29 13.79 -5.36
N TRP A 143 0.47 12.94 -5.97
CA TRP A 143 0.96 11.73 -6.61
C TRP A 143 1.86 12.04 -7.82
N MET A 144 1.43 12.95 -8.69
CA MET A 144 2.23 13.37 -9.86
C MET A 144 3.57 13.95 -9.43
N PHE A 145 3.59 14.76 -8.37
CA PHE A 145 4.82 15.27 -7.78
C PHE A 145 5.71 14.14 -7.27
N ALA A 146 5.16 13.20 -6.48
CA ALA A 146 5.90 12.07 -5.95
C ALA A 146 6.53 11.17 -7.03
N MET A 147 5.82 10.95 -8.15
CA MET A 147 6.35 10.18 -9.29
C MET A 147 7.56 10.84 -9.96
N ARG A 148 7.68 12.17 -9.89
CA ARG A 148 8.83 12.89 -10.46
C ARG A 148 10.10 12.75 -9.61
N MET A 149 9.95 12.50 -8.30
CA MET A 149 11.09 12.42 -7.37
C MET A 149 11.91 11.12 -7.52
N LYS A 150 11.32 10.05 -8.08
CA LYS A 150 11.97 8.76 -8.43
C LYS A 150 13.01 8.30 -7.39
N ILE A 151 12.55 7.72 -6.29
CA ILE A 151 13.44 7.24 -5.23
C ILE A 151 13.74 5.76 -5.45
N SER A 152 15.01 5.39 -5.60
CA SER A 152 15.39 3.99 -5.74
C SER A 152 15.05 3.17 -4.48
N PRO A 153 14.21 2.12 -4.57
CA PRO A 153 13.91 1.25 -3.43
C PRO A 153 15.12 0.47 -2.92
N PHE A 154 16.18 0.35 -3.72
CA PHE A 154 17.35 -0.47 -3.42
C PHE A 154 18.43 0.31 -2.65
N GLY A 155 18.27 1.62 -2.45
CA GLY A 155 19.19 2.44 -1.65
C GLY A 155 19.20 2.09 -0.15
N ARG A 156 20.04 2.76 0.65
CA ARG A 156 20.04 2.57 2.12
C ARG A 156 18.69 3.03 2.71
N PHE A 157 18.18 2.31 3.72
CA PHE A 157 16.87 2.62 4.35
C PHE A 157 16.78 4.09 4.76
N ARG A 158 17.75 4.62 5.51
CA ARG A 158 17.79 6.01 5.96
C ARG A 158 17.73 7.03 4.80
N SER A 159 18.39 6.74 3.68
CA SER A 159 18.38 7.62 2.51
C SER A 159 17.02 7.62 1.81
N VAL A 160 16.39 6.46 1.66
CA VAL A 160 15.06 6.34 1.06
C VAL A 160 14.03 7.01 1.97
N LEU A 161 14.12 6.77 3.28
CA LEU A 161 13.25 7.33 4.29
C LEU A 161 13.29 8.86 4.29
N TYR A 162 14.49 9.46 4.38
CA TYR A 162 14.63 10.91 4.41
C TYR A 162 14.04 11.59 3.17
N ARG A 163 14.33 11.03 1.99
CA ARG A 163 13.79 11.55 0.72
C ARG A 163 12.26 11.40 0.66
N ALA A 164 11.72 10.26 1.09
CA ALA A 164 10.27 10.04 1.11
C ALA A 164 9.56 10.96 2.11
N MET A 165 10.13 11.17 3.30
CA MET A 165 9.63 12.11 4.30
C MET A 165 9.60 13.54 3.77
N PHE A 166 10.70 13.98 3.17
CA PHE A 166 10.81 15.33 2.60
C PHE A 166 9.80 15.52 1.46
N THR A 167 9.73 14.57 0.52
CA THR A 167 8.72 14.61 -0.55
C THR A 167 7.31 14.61 0.02
N GLY A 168 7.05 13.85 1.09
CA GLY A 168 5.76 13.82 1.77
C GLY A 168 5.38 15.16 2.37
N ALA A 169 6.31 15.81 3.07
CA ALA A 169 6.09 17.13 3.66
C ALA A 169 5.75 18.17 2.57
N VAL A 170 6.53 18.19 1.49
CA VAL A 170 6.28 19.11 0.36
C VAL A 170 4.92 18.80 -0.30
N ALA A 171 4.58 17.53 -0.51
CA ALA A 171 3.30 17.14 -1.09
C ALA A 171 2.12 17.59 -0.22
N ILE A 172 2.21 17.43 1.12
CA ILE A 172 1.19 17.90 2.07
C ILE A 172 1.03 19.43 1.95
N LEU A 173 2.13 20.18 1.94
CA LEU A 173 2.05 21.63 1.79
C LEU A 173 1.42 22.05 0.46
N MET A 174 1.78 21.38 -0.64
CA MET A 174 1.16 21.62 -1.95
C MET A 174 -0.34 21.31 -1.93
N PHE A 175 -0.75 20.22 -1.28
CA PHE A 175 -2.14 19.84 -1.12
C PHE A 175 -2.92 20.90 -0.36
N ASP A 176 -2.42 21.31 0.81
CA ASP A 176 -3.10 22.26 1.68
C ASP A 176 -3.20 23.65 1.08
N VAL A 177 -2.15 24.10 0.38
CA VAL A 177 -2.20 25.37 -0.36
C VAL A 177 -3.28 25.32 -1.45
N PHE A 178 -3.35 24.21 -2.19
CA PHE A 178 -4.32 24.04 -3.25
C PHE A 178 -5.76 23.93 -2.71
N THR A 179 -5.98 23.19 -1.62
CA THR A 179 -7.31 23.03 -1.01
C THR A 179 -7.76 24.28 -0.26
N ALA A 180 -6.85 25.04 0.37
CA ALA A 180 -7.16 26.35 0.94
C ALA A 180 -7.63 27.34 -0.13
N PHE A 181 -6.98 27.34 -1.30
CA PHE A 181 -7.44 28.11 -2.45
C PHE A 181 -8.85 27.67 -2.90
N GLY A 182 -9.11 26.36 -2.93
CA GLY A 182 -10.45 25.84 -3.20
C GLY A 182 -11.50 26.26 -2.17
N ALA A 183 -11.17 26.20 -0.88
CA ALA A 183 -12.02 26.66 0.21
C ALA A 183 -12.32 28.16 0.08
N TRP A 184 -11.32 28.98 -0.25
CA TRP A 184 -11.52 30.39 -0.54
C TRP A 184 -12.51 30.60 -1.68
N MET A 185 -12.39 29.83 -2.76
CA MET A 185 -13.33 29.91 -3.87
C MET A 185 -14.75 29.50 -3.44
N LEU A 186 -14.90 28.50 -2.60
CA LEU A 186 -16.23 27.95 -2.33
C LEU A 186 -16.98 28.64 -1.18
N TRP A 187 -16.26 29.08 -0.14
CA TRP A 187 -16.88 29.43 1.15
C TRP A 187 -16.53 30.81 1.70
N TYR A 188 -15.46 31.45 1.21
CA TYR A 188 -15.02 32.75 1.72
C TYR A 188 -15.39 33.89 0.77
N PRO A 189 -15.46 35.15 1.25
CA PRO A 189 -15.60 36.32 0.39
C PRO A 189 -14.51 36.37 -0.68
N ARG A 190 -14.90 36.72 -1.91
CA ARG A 190 -13.98 36.81 -3.06
C ARG A 190 -13.15 38.10 -3.04
N SER A 191 -12.38 38.27 -1.97
CA SER A 191 -11.44 39.36 -1.73
C SER A 191 -10.10 38.82 -1.24
N LEU A 192 -9.05 39.65 -1.26
CA LEU A 192 -7.73 39.29 -0.72
C LEU A 192 -7.80 39.01 0.79
N ALA A 193 -8.65 39.72 1.53
CA ALA A 193 -8.87 39.45 2.95
C ALA A 193 -9.51 38.06 3.15
N GLY A 194 -10.52 37.70 2.36
CA GLY A 194 -11.13 36.37 2.39
C GLY A 194 -10.14 35.25 2.03
N LEU A 195 -9.23 35.52 1.09
CA LEU A 195 -8.14 34.60 0.75
C LEU A 195 -7.22 34.39 1.95
N GLY A 196 -6.78 35.49 2.58
CA GLY A 196 -5.94 35.42 3.78
C GLY A 196 -6.59 34.64 4.92
N LEU A 197 -7.90 34.84 5.14
CA LEU A 197 -8.66 34.09 6.14
C LEU A 197 -8.72 32.59 5.84
N ALA A 198 -8.92 32.19 4.58
CA ALA A 198 -8.94 30.77 4.20
C ALA A 198 -7.60 30.07 4.48
N TYR A 199 -6.47 30.72 4.17
CA TYR A 199 -5.15 30.19 4.46
C TYR A 199 -4.83 30.16 5.97
N LEU A 200 -5.25 31.19 6.71
CA LEU A 200 -5.08 31.20 8.16
C LEU A 200 -5.89 30.08 8.82
N ALA A 201 -7.11 29.83 8.36
CA ALA A 201 -7.95 28.74 8.81
C ALA A 201 -7.39 27.35 8.41
N GLN A 202 -6.63 27.25 7.31
CA GLN A 202 -5.97 26.01 6.88
C GLN A 202 -4.81 25.61 7.81
N ALA A 203 -4.12 26.57 8.43
CA ALA A 203 -2.91 26.32 9.22
C ALA A 203 -3.02 25.17 10.25
N PRO A 204 -4.06 25.08 11.10
CA PRO A 204 -4.23 23.94 12.00
C PRO A 204 -4.38 22.60 11.25
N PHE A 205 -5.13 22.57 10.15
CA PHE A 205 -5.28 21.37 9.31
C PHE A 205 -3.93 20.95 8.71
N THR A 206 -3.11 21.90 8.27
CA THR A 206 -1.75 21.60 7.78
C THR A 206 -0.87 20.98 8.83
N LEU A 207 -0.91 21.48 10.08
CA LEU A 207 -0.16 20.87 11.16
C LEU A 207 -0.63 19.43 11.40
N TYR A 208 -1.94 19.17 11.40
CA TYR A 208 -2.48 17.81 11.48
C TYR A 208 -2.01 16.94 10.31
N HIS A 209 -2.10 17.41 9.07
CA HIS A 209 -1.63 16.66 7.91
C HIS A 209 -0.13 16.36 7.99
N LEU A 210 0.71 17.29 8.43
CA LEU A 210 2.14 17.05 8.62
C LEU A 210 2.43 15.95 9.65
N THR A 211 1.58 15.77 10.68
CA THR A 211 1.74 14.64 11.61
C THR A 211 1.54 13.28 10.94
N SER A 212 0.81 13.20 9.82
CA SER A 212 0.63 11.97 9.04
C SER A 212 1.94 11.40 8.46
N LEU A 213 3.02 12.20 8.45
CA LEU A 213 4.36 11.74 8.08
C LEU A 213 4.86 10.59 8.96
N VAL A 214 4.28 10.39 10.15
CA VAL A 214 4.53 9.22 11.00
C VAL A 214 4.29 7.87 10.27
N PHE A 215 3.47 7.85 9.22
CA PHE A 215 3.22 6.65 8.42
C PHE A 215 4.27 6.38 7.34
N VAL A 216 5.13 7.35 7.02
CA VAL A 216 6.16 7.17 5.98
C VAL A 216 7.19 6.11 6.39
N PRO A 217 7.79 6.09 7.60
CA PRO A 217 8.71 5.04 8.02
C PRO A 217 8.18 3.60 7.86
N PRO A 218 6.99 3.22 8.38
CA PRO A 218 6.47 1.87 8.19
C PRO A 218 6.15 1.55 6.74
N LEU A 219 5.64 2.51 5.95
CA LEU A 219 5.39 2.31 4.52
C LEU A 219 6.67 2.08 3.71
N VAL A 220 7.73 2.86 3.98
CA VAL A 220 9.05 2.66 3.36
C VAL A 220 9.64 1.32 3.77
N GLY A 221 9.52 0.95 5.06
CA GLY A 221 9.96 -0.34 5.57
C GLY A 221 9.28 -1.51 4.85
N LEU A 222 7.95 -1.45 4.74
CA LEU A 222 7.13 -2.43 4.03
C LEU A 222 7.53 -2.52 2.55
N GLY A 223 7.63 -1.39 1.86
CA GLY A 223 8.04 -1.34 0.47
C GLY A 223 9.40 -2.01 0.26
N LYS A 224 10.40 -1.68 1.08
CA LYS A 224 11.71 -2.33 0.97
C LYS A 224 11.67 -3.82 1.29
N ALA A 225 10.92 -4.24 2.31
CA ALA A 225 10.82 -5.65 2.68
C ALA A 225 10.21 -6.48 1.54
N LEU A 226 9.18 -5.97 0.88
CA LEU A 226 8.57 -6.62 -0.28
C LEU A 226 9.51 -6.62 -1.49
N LEU A 227 10.22 -5.53 -1.75
CA LEU A 227 11.06 -5.39 -2.95
C LEU A 227 12.44 -6.05 -2.85
N LYS A 228 12.81 -6.65 -1.71
CA LYS A 228 14.01 -7.47 -1.57
C LYS A 228 13.89 -8.75 -2.40
N VAL A 229 14.37 -8.71 -3.65
CA VAL A 229 14.47 -9.89 -4.51
C VAL A 229 15.94 -10.34 -4.52
N PRO A 230 16.25 -11.61 -4.17
CA PRO A 230 17.59 -12.13 -4.34
C PRO A 230 17.88 -12.20 -5.85
N ILE A 231 18.87 -11.45 -6.30
CA ILE A 231 19.37 -11.52 -7.66
C ILE A 231 20.58 -12.46 -7.61
N ALA A 232 20.54 -13.55 -8.38
CA ALA A 232 21.73 -14.34 -8.64
C ALA A 232 22.67 -13.45 -9.48
N ALA A 233 23.60 -12.76 -8.82
CA ALA A 233 24.63 -12.01 -9.52
C ALA A 233 25.54 -13.03 -10.21
N PRO A 234 25.80 -12.92 -11.53
CA PRO A 234 26.83 -13.73 -12.15
C PRO A 234 28.15 -13.36 -11.47
N VAL A 235 28.67 -14.27 -10.65
CA VAL A 235 30.00 -14.13 -10.07
C VAL A 235 30.96 -14.24 -11.24
N ALA A 236 31.68 -13.17 -11.56
CA ALA A 236 32.78 -13.22 -12.52
C ALA A 236 33.84 -14.18 -11.96
N VAL A 237 33.78 -15.44 -12.36
CA VAL A 237 34.77 -16.43 -11.99
C VAL A 237 35.99 -16.17 -12.87
N ARG A 238 37.18 -15.99 -12.27
CA ARG A 238 38.43 -15.98 -13.05
C ARG A 238 38.47 -17.29 -13.85
N VAL A 239 38.75 -17.20 -15.16
CA VAL A 239 38.74 -18.28 -16.17
C VAL A 239 39.63 -19.51 -15.81
N ARG A 240 40.38 -19.46 -14.71
CA ARG A 240 41.21 -20.56 -14.19
C ARG A 240 40.88 -21.05 -12.77
N ALA A 241 39.83 -20.55 -12.13
CA ALA A 241 39.42 -21.08 -10.84
C ALA A 241 38.76 -22.45 -11.03
N ARG A 242 39.50 -23.51 -10.70
CA ARG A 242 38.97 -24.88 -10.64
C ARG A 242 37.84 -24.90 -9.62
N VAL A 243 36.63 -25.23 -10.06
CA VAL A 243 35.48 -25.38 -9.16
C VAL A 243 35.70 -26.65 -8.34
N GLU A 244 36.30 -26.52 -7.16
CA GLU A 244 36.26 -27.59 -6.16
C GLU A 244 34.83 -27.64 -5.60
N ARG A 245 34.14 -28.74 -5.89
CA ARG A 245 32.87 -29.05 -5.23
C ARG A 245 33.15 -29.38 -3.77
N THR A 246 33.07 -28.40 -2.88
CA THR A 246 32.90 -28.67 -1.46
C THR A 246 31.45 -29.12 -1.23
N THR A 247 31.24 -30.42 -1.06
CA THR A 247 30.00 -30.97 -0.50
C THR A 247 29.97 -30.64 0.99
N TRP A 248 29.13 -29.68 1.37
CA TRP A 248 28.78 -29.46 2.76
C TRP A 248 27.85 -30.60 3.22
N ARG A 249 28.29 -31.34 4.25
CA ARG A 249 27.46 -32.29 5.01
C ARG A 249 26.63 -31.53 6.05
#